data_AF-R9JF47-F1
#
_entry.id   AF-R9JF47-F1
#
_cell.length_a   1.000
_cell.length_b   1.000
_cell.length_c   1.000
_cell.angle_alpha   90.00
_cell.angle_beta   90.00
_cell.angle_gamma   90.00
#
_symmetry.space_group_name_H-M   'P 1'
#
loop_
_entity.id
_entity.type
_entity.pdbx_description
1 polymer ?
#
loop_
_entity_poly.entity_id
_entity_poly.type
_entity_poly.pdbx_seq_one_letter_code
_entity_poly.pdbx_strand_id
1 'polypeptide(L)'
;MKNDPELAKSVMAKVEGFIAEQDIMNPNPRKGYLIALDENGDIAHACVTSEKMSVSSAEFIEARKAREEKHVEYERLAEESALKRKLMEQEADERYYKDSITKKAVSVAAYEAAGILK
;
A
#
# COMPACT_ATOMS: atom_id res chain seq x y z
N MET A 1 -26.65 34.81 -20.45
CA MET A 1 -26.47 33.55 -21.23
C MET A 1 -27.75 32.94 -21.79
N LYS A 2 -28.84 32.73 -21.02
CA LYS A 2 -30.06 32.02 -21.51
C LYS A 2 -30.71 32.60 -22.79
N ASN A 3 -30.44 33.87 -23.12
CA ASN A 3 -31.03 34.57 -24.25
C ASN A 3 -29.99 35.11 -25.24
N ASP A 4 -28.71 34.73 -25.11
CA ASP A 4 -27.63 35.19 -25.99
C ASP A 4 -26.78 33.99 -26.46
N PRO A 5 -27.04 33.48 -27.68
CA PRO A 5 -26.33 32.32 -28.22
C PRO A 5 -24.88 32.65 -28.61
N GLU A 6 -24.56 33.89 -28.98
CA GLU A 6 -23.20 34.28 -29.35
C GLU A 6 -22.31 34.36 -28.11
N LEU A 7 -22.85 34.91 -27.02
CA LEU A 7 -22.18 34.83 -25.73
C LEU A 7 -21.95 33.38 -25.30
N ALA A 8 -22.95 32.51 -25.44
CA ALA A 8 -22.80 31.10 -25.10
C ALA A 8 -21.68 30.41 -25.88
N LYS A 9 -21.58 30.65 -27.20
CA LYS A 9 -20.49 30.13 -28.04
C LYS A 9 -19.12 30.63 -27.59
N SER A 10 -19.01 31.93 -27.30
CA SER A 10 -17.76 32.54 -26.84
C SER A 10 -17.28 31.92 -25.51
N VAL A 11 -18.21 31.73 -24.57
CA VAL A 11 -17.94 31.10 -23.27
C VAL A 11 -17.49 29.64 -23.45
N MET A 12 -18.16 28.87 -24.30
CA MET A 12 -17.77 27.48 -24.58
C MET A 12 -16.36 27.39 -25.14
N ALA A 13 -16.00 28.24 -26.11
CA ALA A 13 -14.66 28.28 -26.68
C ALA A 13 -13.58 28.60 -25.63
N LYS A 14 -13.88 29.51 -24.69
CA LYS A 14 -12.97 29.83 -23.56
C LYS A 14 -12.79 28.65 -22.62
N VAL A 15 -13.89 27.96 -22.27
CA VAL A 15 -13.86 26.77 -21.39
C VAL A 15 -13.09 25.63 -22.04
N GLU A 16 -13.30 25.38 -23.33
CA GLU A 16 -12.56 24.36 -24.08
C GLU A 16 -11.05 24.66 -24.14
N GLY A 17 -10.68 25.92 -24.38
CA GLY A 17 -9.28 26.35 -24.35
C GLY A 17 -8.63 26.15 -22.98
N PHE A 18 -9.33 26.51 -21.91
CA PHE A 18 -8.87 26.28 -20.54
C PHE A 18 -8.67 24.79 -20.25
N ILE A 19 -9.62 23.93 -20.61
CA ILE A 19 -9.51 22.48 -20.42
C ILE A 19 -8.32 21.92 -21.20
N ALA A 20 -8.14 22.32 -22.47
CA ALA A 20 -7.00 21.88 -23.28
C ALA A 20 -5.64 22.28 -22.65
N GLU A 21 -5.52 23.49 -22.11
CA GLU A 21 -4.31 23.93 -21.41
C GLU A 21 -4.06 23.09 -20.14
N GLN A 22 -5.10 22.84 -19.34
CA GLN A 22 -5.01 22.00 -18.15
C GLN A 22 -4.71 20.52 -18.48
N ASP A 23 -5.15 20.03 -19.64
CA ASP A 23 -4.84 18.70 -20.16
C ASP A 23 -3.38 18.54 -20.57
N ILE A 24 -2.78 19.59 -21.14
CA ILE A 24 -1.34 19.62 -21.42
C ILE A 24 -0.53 19.58 -20.11
N MET A 25 -0.95 20.35 -19.10
CA MET A 25 -0.24 20.44 -17.83
C MET A 25 -0.40 19.18 -16.95
N ASN A 26 -1.53 18.49 -17.05
CA ASN A 26 -1.80 17.27 -16.29
C ASN A 26 -2.51 16.23 -17.18
N PRO A 27 -1.79 15.27 -17.79
CA PRO A 27 -2.35 14.32 -18.75
C PRO A 27 -3.17 13.19 -18.12
N ASN A 28 -3.58 13.31 -16.85
CA ASN A 28 -4.42 12.30 -16.21
C ASN A 28 -5.79 12.21 -16.91
N PRO A 29 -6.15 11.07 -17.51
CA PRO A 29 -7.40 10.92 -18.25
C PRO A 29 -8.65 10.82 -17.36
N ARG A 30 -8.49 10.67 -16.04
CA ARG A 30 -9.59 10.50 -15.07
C ARG A 30 -9.78 11.76 -14.23
N LYS A 31 -10.16 12.85 -14.89
CA LYS A 31 -10.46 14.14 -14.26
C LYS A 31 -11.74 14.75 -14.79
N GLY A 32 -12.44 15.48 -13.92
CA GLY A 32 -13.60 16.29 -14.22
C GLY A 32 -13.38 17.72 -13.75
N TYR A 33 -14.04 18.68 -14.36
CA TYR A 33 -13.87 20.11 -14.05
C TYR A 33 -15.15 20.69 -13.47
N LEU A 34 -15.01 21.43 -12.37
CA LEU A 34 -16.05 22.31 -11.85
C LEU A 34 -15.64 23.75 -12.18
N ILE A 35 -16.36 24.37 -13.10
CA ILE A 35 -16.05 25.72 -13.61
C ILE A 35 -17.23 26.63 -13.27
N ALA A 36 -16.95 27.66 -12.48
CA ALA A 36 -17.88 28.73 -12.17
C ALA A 36 -17.59 29.92 -13.08
N LEU A 37 -18.63 30.38 -13.76
CA LEU A 37 -18.59 31.52 -14.66
C LEU A 37 -19.19 32.74 -13.96
N ASP A 38 -18.65 33.92 -14.24
CA ASP A 38 -19.26 35.19 -13.82
C ASP A 38 -20.43 35.61 -14.73
N GLU A 39 -21.00 36.78 -14.44
CA GLU A 39 -22.14 37.34 -15.19
C GLU A 39 -21.80 37.65 -16.66
N ASN A 40 -20.52 37.88 -16.97
CA ASN A 40 -20.02 38.14 -18.32
C ASN A 40 -19.60 36.84 -19.05
N GLY A 41 -19.64 35.70 -18.37
CA GLY A 41 -19.23 34.42 -18.91
C GLY A 41 -17.72 34.16 -18.84
N ASP A 42 -16.98 34.95 -18.07
CA ASP A 42 -15.57 34.68 -17.79
C ASP A 42 -15.41 33.67 -16.65
N ILE A 43 -14.29 32.93 -16.67
CA ILE A 43 -14.01 31.89 -15.67
C ILE A 43 -13.60 32.56 -14.37
N ALA A 44 -14.53 32.65 -13.41
CA ALA A 44 -14.28 33.24 -12.10
C ALA A 44 -13.55 32.28 -11.15
N HIS A 45 -13.88 30.98 -11.23
CA HIS A 45 -13.25 29.95 -10.41
C HIS A 45 -13.29 28.59 -11.12
N ALA A 46 -12.20 27.84 -11.05
CA ALA A 46 -12.13 26.49 -11.63
C ALA A 46 -11.45 25.53 -10.63
N CYS A 47 -12.06 24.36 -10.45
CA CYS A 47 -11.52 23.28 -9.64
C CYS A 47 -11.42 22.00 -10.49
N VAL A 48 -10.24 21.38 -10.49
CA VAL A 48 -10.00 20.09 -11.14
C VAL A 48 -10.27 18.98 -10.12
N THR A 49 -11.30 18.19 -10.37
CA THR A 49 -11.59 16.96 -9.63
C THR A 49 -10.94 15.79 -10.34
N SER A 50 -10.32 14.86 -9.63
CA SER A 50 -9.84 13.60 -10.23
C SER A 50 -10.44 12.41 -9.50
N GLU A 51 -10.61 11.27 -10.18
CA GLU A 51 -11.24 10.06 -9.63
C GLU A 51 -10.49 9.53 -8.38
N LYS A 52 -9.24 9.95 -8.17
CA LYS A 52 -8.59 9.71 -6.89
C LYS A 52 -9.11 10.73 -5.89
N MET A 53 -9.94 10.28 -4.94
CA MET A 53 -10.22 11.02 -3.71
C MET A 53 -8.89 11.38 -3.02
N SER A 54 -8.33 12.53 -3.36
CA SER A 54 -7.34 13.18 -2.52
C SER A 54 -8.13 14.01 -1.53
N VAL A 55 -8.34 13.45 -0.33
CA VAL A 55 -8.73 14.26 0.83
C VAL A 55 -7.49 15.09 1.17
N SER A 56 -7.33 16.24 0.50
CA SER A 56 -6.22 17.16 0.76
C SER A 56 -6.54 18.01 1.99
N SER A 57 -6.59 17.39 3.16
CA SER A 57 -6.40 18.08 4.44
C SER A 57 -5.06 17.66 5.00
N ALA A 58 -4.29 18.60 5.54
CA ALA A 58 -2.98 18.34 6.13
C ALA A 58 -3.05 17.23 7.21
N GLU A 59 -4.16 17.18 7.95
CA GLU A 59 -4.46 16.12 8.94
C GLU A 59 -4.52 14.71 8.33
N PHE A 60 -4.96 14.57 7.08
CA PHE A 60 -5.11 13.27 6.43
C PHE A 60 -3.76 12.74 5.89
N ILE A 61 -2.88 13.64 5.45
CA ILE A 61 -1.51 13.29 5.07
C ILE A 61 -0.73 12.84 6.30
N GLU A 62 -0.87 13.55 7.42
CA GLU A 62 -0.25 13.18 8.69
C GLU A 62 -0.80 11.86 9.25
N ALA A 63 -2.12 11.66 9.23
CA ALA A 63 -2.74 10.40 9.63
C ALA A 63 -2.31 9.21 8.75
N ARG A 64 -2.09 9.43 7.45
CA ARG A 64 -1.54 8.40 6.56
C ARG A 64 -0.09 8.09 6.88
N LYS A 65 0.76 9.10 7.05
CA LYS A 65 2.18 8.91 7.45
C LYS A 65 2.27 8.16 8.77
N ALA A 66 1.45 8.53 9.75
CA ALA A 66 1.40 7.84 11.04
C ALA A 66 0.97 6.37 10.91
N ARG A 67 0.03 6.05 10.02
CA ARG A 67 -0.35 4.64 9.74
C ARG A 67 0.77 3.87 9.03
N GLU A 68 1.46 4.52 8.10
CA GLU A 68 2.54 3.92 7.32
C GLU A 68 3.77 3.63 8.20
N GLU A 69 4.16 4.57 9.07
CA GLU A 69 5.21 4.35 10.09
C GLU A 69 4.86 3.21 11.04
N LYS A 70 3.60 3.12 11.49
CA LYS A 70 3.15 1.98 12.31
C LYS A 70 3.26 0.66 11.55
N HIS A 71 2.92 0.64 10.27
CA HIS A 71 2.98 -0.57 9.45
C HIS A 71 4.42 -1.09 9.32
N VAL A 72 5.38 -0.19 9.06
CA VAL A 72 6.80 -0.55 8.94
C VAL A 72 7.34 -1.17 10.23
N GLU A 73 7.00 -0.60 11.40
CA GLU A 73 7.42 -1.18 12.68
C GLU A 73 6.77 -2.56 12.93
N TYR A 74 5.49 -2.72 12.56
CA TYR A 74 4.82 -4.02 12.67
C TYR A 74 5.42 -5.08 11.74
N GLU A 75 5.78 -4.73 10.51
CA GLU A 75 6.46 -5.63 9.58
C GLU A 75 7.84 -6.05 10.11
N ARG A 76 8.63 -5.10 10.63
CA ARG A 76 9.93 -5.40 11.23
C ARG A 76 9.80 -6.37 12.42
N LEU A 77 8.84 -6.13 13.31
CA LEU A 77 8.57 -7.01 14.44
C LEU A 77 8.06 -8.39 13.98
N ALA A 78 7.25 -8.44 12.93
CA ALA A 78 6.77 -9.70 12.35
C ALA A 78 7.93 -10.52 11.78
N GLU A 79 8.83 -9.90 11.03
CA GLU A 79 10.03 -10.54 10.50
C GLU A 79 10.95 -11.07 11.61
N GLU A 80 11.22 -10.25 12.64
CA GLU A 80 12.04 -10.68 13.79
C GLU A 80 11.39 -11.87 14.52
N SER A 81 10.08 -11.82 14.73
CA SER A 81 9.34 -12.91 15.37
C SER A 81 9.37 -14.20 14.52
N ALA A 82 9.28 -14.07 13.19
CA ALA A 82 9.35 -15.19 12.27
C ALA A 82 10.75 -15.83 12.27
N LEU A 83 11.80 -15.02 12.31
CA LEU A 83 13.18 -15.50 12.44
C LEU A 83 13.40 -16.22 13.77
N LYS A 84 12.93 -15.64 14.88
CA LYS A 84 13.04 -16.26 16.21
C LYS A 84 12.32 -17.61 16.27
N ARG A 85 11.14 -17.70 15.65
CA ARG A 85 10.37 -18.96 15.57
C ARG A 85 11.13 -20.03 14.78
N LYS A 86 11.70 -19.68 13.63
CA LYS A 86 12.51 -20.60 12.83
C LYS A 86 13.74 -21.12 13.59
N LEU A 87 14.41 -20.25 14.34
CA LEU A 87 15.56 -20.63 15.18
C LEU A 87 15.17 -21.62 16.27
N MET A 88 14.05 -21.37 16.98
CA MET A 88 13.56 -22.29 18.02
C MET A 88 13.14 -23.65 17.44
N GLU A 89 12.55 -23.66 16.24
CA GLU A 89 12.16 -24.90 15.53
C GLU A 89 13.41 -25.72 15.16
N GLN A 90 14.43 -25.08 14.58
CA GLN A 90 15.70 -25.75 14.27
C GLN A 90 16.37 -26.31 15.52
N GLU A 91 16.40 -25.55 16.61
CA GLU A 91 16.98 -26.01 17.87
C GLU A 91 16.23 -27.22 18.44
N ALA A 92 14.89 -27.19 18.39
CA ALA A 92 14.06 -28.30 18.85
C ALA A 92 14.30 -29.56 18.00
N ASP A 93 14.39 -29.43 16.68
CA ASP A 93 14.67 -30.53 15.76
C ASP A 93 16.06 -31.12 15.99
N GLU A 94 17.08 -30.28 16.17
CA GLU A 94 18.42 -30.75 16.49
C GLU A 94 18.48 -31.52 17.81
N ARG A 95 17.80 -31.00 18.85
CA ARG A 95 17.72 -31.68 20.16
C ARG A 95 17.03 -33.03 20.01
N TYR A 96 15.90 -33.09 19.30
CA TYR A 96 15.19 -34.33 19.03
C TYR A 96 16.06 -35.34 18.28
N TYR A 97 16.77 -34.90 17.25
CA TYR A 97 17.67 -35.75 16.48
C TYR A 97 18.81 -36.32 17.34
N LYS A 98 19.49 -35.47 18.12
CA LYS A 98 20.56 -35.89 19.04
C LYS A 98 20.05 -36.91 20.06
N ASP A 99 18.93 -36.63 20.72
CA ASP A 99 18.30 -37.55 21.67
C ASP A 99 17.95 -38.89 21.02
N SER A 100 17.45 -38.87 19.77
CA SER A 100 17.12 -40.09 19.03
C SER A 100 18.35 -40.95 18.74
N ILE A 101 19.48 -40.34 18.38
CA ILE A 101 20.75 -41.04 18.17
C ILE A 101 21.24 -41.65 19.48
N THR A 102 21.23 -40.88 20.56
CA THR A 102 21.68 -41.36 21.88
C THR A 102 20.83 -42.53 22.34
N LYS A 103 19.50 -42.45 22.22
CA LYS A 103 18.60 -43.57 22.56
C LYS A 103 18.88 -44.82 21.73
N LYS A 104 19.12 -44.66 20.41
CA LYS A 104 19.51 -45.78 19.54
C LYS A 104 20.84 -46.40 19.99
N ALA A 105 21.88 -45.59 20.23
CA ALA A 105 23.17 -46.08 20.67
C ALA A 105 23.09 -46.83 22.02
N VAL A 106 22.35 -46.28 22.99
CA VAL A 106 22.11 -46.93 24.28
C VAL A 106 21.38 -48.26 24.09
N SER A 107 20.37 -48.31 23.22
CA SER A 107 19.65 -49.55 22.94
C SER A 107 20.56 -50.62 22.31
N VAL A 108 21.40 -50.25 21.33
CA VAL A 108 22.34 -51.17 20.68
C VAL A 108 23.34 -51.73 21.68
N ALA A 109 23.96 -50.88 22.50
CA ALA A 109 24.88 -51.29 23.54
C ALA A 109 24.22 -52.24 24.57
N ALA A 110 22.95 -52.01 24.91
CA ALA A 110 22.21 -52.90 25.80
C ALA A 110 21.92 -54.28 25.17
N TYR A 111 21.56 -54.32 23.88
CA TYR A 111 21.35 -55.58 23.16
C TYR A 111 22.65 -56.37 22.94
N GLU A 112 23.77 -55.69 22.70
CA GLU A 112 25.10 -56.30 22.64
C GLU A 112 25.53 -56.86 24.01
N ALA A 113 25.38 -56.09 25.09
CA ALA A 113 25.70 -56.53 26.44
C ALA A 113 24.84 -57.73 26.90
N ALA A 114 23.59 -57.81 26.43
CA ALA A 114 22.71 -58.94 26.67
C ALA A 114 23.03 -60.17 25.78
N GLY A 115 23.98 -60.06 24.84
CA GLY A 115 24.37 -61.13 23.92
C GLY A 115 23.31 -61.46 22.84
N ILE A 116 22.35 -60.55 22.62
CA ILE A 116 21.23 -60.72 21.68
C ILE A 116 21.64 -60.32 20.26
N LEU A 117 22.54 -59.34 20.14
CA LEU A 117 23.15 -58.92 18.87
C LEU A 117 24.60 -59.44 18.82
N LYS A 118 25.00 -60.05 17.69
CA LYS A 118 26.35 -60.57 17.41
C LYS A 118 26.90 -59.96 16.14
#